data_AF-A0A4U1A809-F1
#
_entry.id   AF-A0A4U1A809-F1
#
_cell.length_a   1.000
_cell.length_b   1.000
_cell.length_c   1.000
_cell.angle_alpha   90.00
_cell.angle_beta   90.00
_cell.angle_gamma   90.00
#
_symmetry.space_group_name_H-M   'P 1'
#
loop_
_entity.id
_entity.type
_entity.pdbx_description
1 polymer ?
#
loop_
_entity_poly.entity_id
_entity_poly.type
_entity_poly.pdbx_seq_one_letter_code
_entity_poly.pdbx_strand_id
1 'polypeptide(L)'
;MAIDAEKIEQPKSPEKVRDVPADWKANIIAFACHYCAFAAADLAGVMRLSYPSNVKVVRLPCTGKLDQIYLLRAFERGVDGVFAAG
;
A
#
# COMPACT_ATOMS: atom_id res chain seq x y z
N MET A 1 22.27 11.11 4.98
CA MET A 1 22.54 10.18 3.87
C MET A 1 21.26 10.05 3.09
N ALA A 2 21.20 10.75 1.97
CA ALA A 2 20.06 10.80 1.08
C ALA A 2 19.83 9.40 0.50
N ILE A 3 18.62 8.87 0.65
CA ILE A 3 18.16 7.72 -0.13
C ILE A 3 17.68 8.28 -1.46
N ASP A 4 18.49 8.02 -2.49
CA ASP A 4 18.34 8.53 -3.84
C ASP A 4 16.98 8.19 -4.44
N ALA A 5 16.28 9.22 -4.89
CA ALA A 5 14.96 9.16 -5.53
C ALA A 5 15.02 8.76 -7.01
N GLU A 6 16.07 8.05 -7.45
CA GLU A 6 16.27 7.76 -8.87
C GLU A 6 15.97 6.30 -9.24
N LYS A 7 15.00 6.18 -10.15
CA LYS A 7 14.49 4.99 -10.88
C LYS A 7 13.49 4.09 -10.15
N ILE A 8 12.27 4.62 -10.01
CA ILE A 8 11.07 3.78 -10.15
C ILE A 8 11.01 3.38 -11.63
N GLU A 9 11.43 2.16 -11.93
CA GLU A 9 11.37 1.57 -13.26
C GLU A 9 9.91 1.58 -13.74
N GLN A 10 9.64 2.19 -14.91
CA GLN A 10 8.27 2.33 -15.42
C GLN A 10 7.63 0.95 -15.54
N PRO A 11 6.50 0.69 -14.86
CA PRO A 11 5.85 -0.60 -14.95
C PRO A 11 5.38 -0.81 -16.40
N LYS A 12 5.82 -1.91 -17.02
CA LYS A 12 5.30 -2.39 -18.33
C LYS A 12 3.88 -2.92 -18.17
N SER A 13 2.96 -2.10 -17.67
CA SER A 13 1.55 -2.50 -17.55
C SER A 13 0.84 -2.36 -18.90
N PRO A 14 -0.06 -3.30 -19.25
CA PRO A 14 -0.92 -3.17 -20.43
C PRO A 14 -1.95 -2.03 -20.28
N GLU A 15 -2.18 -1.56 -19.05
CA GLU A 15 -3.05 -0.42 -18.75
C GLU A 15 -2.36 0.89 -19.14
N LYS A 16 -3.09 1.78 -19.84
CA LYS A 16 -2.60 3.13 -20.14
C LYS A 16 -2.41 3.93 -18.85
N VAL A 17 -1.23 4.52 -18.69
CA VAL A 17 -0.97 5.48 -17.61
C VAL A 17 -1.97 6.63 -17.75
N ARG A 18 -2.75 6.88 -16.70
CA ARG A 18 -3.68 8.01 -16.64
C ARG A 18 -2.94 9.19 -16.02
N ASP A 19 -3.18 10.39 -16.56
CA ASP A 19 -2.66 11.62 -15.98
C ASP A 19 -3.30 11.86 -14.62
N VAL A 20 -2.47 11.95 -13.58
CA VAL A 20 -2.90 12.18 -12.20
C VAL A 20 -2.84 13.68 -11.91
N PRO A 21 -3.93 14.32 -11.45
CA PRO A 21 -3.90 15.74 -11.14
C PRO A 21 -2.96 16.03 -9.96
N ALA A 22 -2.29 17.19 -9.98
CA ALA A 22 -1.21 17.52 -9.03
C ALA A 22 -1.65 17.52 -7.55
N ASP A 23 -2.92 17.84 -7.26
CA ASP A 23 -3.45 17.91 -5.89
C ASP A 23 -4.12 16.60 -5.42
N TRP A 24 -4.07 15.54 -6.23
CA TRP A 24 -4.70 14.27 -5.87
C TRP A 24 -3.90 13.52 -4.81
N LYS A 25 -4.55 13.20 -3.69
CA LYS A 25 -3.99 12.36 -2.63
C LYS A 25 -4.61 10.99 -2.69
N ALA A 26 -3.84 10.01 -3.17
CA ALA A 26 -4.28 8.61 -3.22
C ALA A 26 -4.67 8.11 -1.83
N ASN A 27 -5.84 7.51 -1.68
CA ASN A 27 -6.27 6.82 -0.47
C ASN A 27 -5.96 5.33 -0.61
N ILE A 28 -5.03 4.82 0.20
CA ILE A 28 -4.54 3.44 0.08
C ILE A 28 -4.86 2.65 1.34
N ILE A 29 -5.40 1.44 1.18
CA ILE A 29 -5.56 0.47 2.27
C ILE A 29 -4.51 -0.64 2.11
N ALA A 30 -3.76 -0.89 3.17
CA ALA A 30 -2.76 -1.96 3.24
C ALA A 30 -3.24 -3.09 4.17
N PHE A 31 -3.55 -4.25 3.61
CA PHE A 31 -3.80 -5.47 4.37
C PHE A 31 -2.46 -6.14 4.72
N ALA A 32 -2.15 -6.14 6.02
CA ALA A 32 -0.90 -6.68 6.54
C ALA A 32 -1.16 -7.93 7.39
N CYS A 33 -0.48 -9.03 7.07
CA CYS A 33 -0.46 -10.18 7.96
C CYS A 33 0.22 -9.82 9.28
N HIS A 34 -0.23 -10.47 10.36
CA HIS A 34 0.25 -10.19 11.70
C HIS A 34 1.74 -10.51 11.88
N TYR A 35 2.20 -11.64 11.32
CA TYR A 35 3.51 -12.19 11.63
C TYR A 35 4.67 -11.60 10.80
N CYS A 36 4.45 -11.29 9.52
CA CYS A 36 5.49 -10.80 8.63
C CYS A 36 5.28 -9.31 8.28
N ALA A 37 4.19 -8.98 7.59
CA ALA A 37 3.99 -7.63 7.06
C ALA A 37 3.76 -6.58 8.14
N PHE A 38 2.97 -6.89 9.18
CA PHE A 38 2.76 -5.97 10.30
C PHE A 38 4.03 -5.81 11.13
N ALA A 39 4.79 -6.90 11.35
CA ALA A 39 6.10 -6.83 12.00
C ALA A 39 7.12 -6.00 11.20
N ALA A 40 7.11 -6.09 9.87
CA ALA A 40 7.92 -5.24 9.01
C ALA A 40 7.49 -3.77 9.08
N ALA A 41 6.19 -3.49 9.16
CA ALA A 41 5.69 -2.12 9.39
C ALA A 41 6.13 -1.57 10.75
N ASP A 42 6.10 -2.38 11.81
CA ASP A 42 6.62 -2.01 13.12
C ASP A 42 8.13 -1.74 13.08
N LEU A 43 8.90 -2.58 12.38
CA LEU A 43 10.34 -2.37 12.17
C LEU A 43 10.61 -1.07 11.42
N ALA A 44 9.84 -0.75 10.38
CA ALA A 44 9.95 0.51 9.66
C ALA A 44 9.72 1.72 10.60
N GLY A 45 8.78 1.57 11.55
CA GLY A 45 8.57 2.54 12.63
C GLY A 45 9.77 2.69 13.57
N VAL A 46 10.37 1.58 14.01
CA VAL A 46 11.59 1.57 14.84
C VAL A 46 12.76 2.24 14.11
N MET A 47 12.89 1.99 12.81
CA MET A 47 13.90 2.59 11.94
C MET A 47 13.61 4.06 11.59
N ARG A 48 12.45 4.59 12.00
CA ARG A 48 11.99 5.95 11.67
C ARG A 48 11.95 6.23 10.17
N LEU A 49 11.54 5.22 9.39
CA LEU A 49 11.32 5.40 7.96
C LEU A 49 10.05 6.20 7.74
N SER A 50 10.19 7.36 7.10
CA SER A 50 9.06 8.18 6.70
C SER A 50 8.33 7.52 5.54
N TYR A 51 7.01 7.40 5.66
CA TYR A 51 6.12 7.01 4.58
C TYR A 51 4.94 8.00 4.51
N PRO A 52 4.28 8.10 3.34
CA PRO A 52 3.11 8.94 3.18
C PRO A 52 1.96 8.58 4.14
N SER A 53 1.32 9.58 4.76
CA SER A 53 0.23 9.40 5.75
C SER A 53 -1.10 8.96 5.17
N ASN A 54 -1.17 8.77 3.86
CA ASN A 54 -2.37 8.37 3.12
C ASN A 54 -2.58 6.85 3.06
N VAL A 55 -1.62 6.07 3.58
CA VAL A 55 -1.70 4.61 3.68
C VAL A 55 -2.29 4.21 5.05
N LYS A 56 -3.37 3.43 5.03
CA LYS A 56 -4.06 2.92 6.23
C LYS A 56 -3.84 1.42 6.35
N VAL A 57 -3.18 0.98 7.41
CA VAL A 57 -2.86 -0.44 7.63
C VAL A 57 -4.00 -1.15 8.36
N VAL A 58 -4.48 -2.25 7.79
CA VAL A 58 -5.45 -3.17 8.37
C VAL A 58 -4.73 -4.48 8.71
N ARG A 59 -4.70 -4.81 10.01
CA ARG A 59 -4.06 -6.01 10.51
C ARG A 59 -4.96 -7.24 10.33
N LEU A 60 -4.40 -8.30 9.77
CA LEU A 60 -5.03 -9.61 9.60
C LEU A 60 -4.20 -10.69 10.32
N PRO A 61 -4.80 -11.80 10.76
CA PRO A 61 -4.03 -12.90 11.37
C PRO A 61 -3.01 -13.51 10.39
N CYS A 62 -3.39 -13.65 9.12
CA CYS A 62 -2.54 -14.13 8.02
C CYS A 62 -3.11 -13.59 6.70
N THR A 63 -2.30 -13.47 5.64
CA THR A 63 -2.79 -13.17 4.28
C THR A 63 -3.77 -14.21 3.76
N GLY A 64 -3.72 -15.45 4.25
CA GLY A 64 -4.71 -16.47 3.89
C GLY A 64 -6.15 -16.13 4.29
N LYS A 65 -6.37 -15.16 5.19
CA LYS A 65 -7.71 -14.65 5.53
C LYS A 65 -8.24 -13.64 4.51
N LEU A 66 -7.38 -13.12 3.64
CA LEU A 66 -7.73 -12.10 2.66
C LEU A 66 -8.54 -12.73 1.53
N ASP A 67 -9.78 -12.29 1.42
CA ASP A 67 -10.75 -12.70 0.39
C ASP A 67 -10.94 -11.55 -0.60
N GLN A 68 -11.25 -11.87 -1.86
CA GLN A 68 -11.47 -10.88 -2.93
C GLN A 68 -12.62 -9.92 -2.58
N ILE A 69 -13.62 -10.38 -1.82
CA ILE A 69 -14.72 -9.54 -1.34
C ILE A 69 -14.22 -8.33 -0.54
N TYR A 70 -13.16 -8.48 0.28
CA TYR A 70 -12.60 -7.36 1.03
C TYR A 70 -11.93 -6.33 0.11
N LEU A 71 -11.27 -6.79 -0.97
CA LEU A 71 -10.63 -5.92 -1.95
C LEU A 71 -11.69 -5.12 -2.72
N LEU A 72 -12.71 -5.81 -3.25
CA LEU A 72 -13.80 -5.18 -4.00
C LEU A 72 -14.56 -4.18 -3.13
N ARG A 73 -14.87 -4.53 -1.89
CA ARG A 73 -15.52 -3.62 -0.93
C ARG A 73 -14.67 -2.40 -0.60
N ALA A 74 -13.34 -2.52 -0.62
CA ALA A 74 -12.46 -1.36 -0.44
C ALA A 74 -12.59 -0.40 -1.63
N PHE A 75 -12.57 -0.91 -2.86
CA PHE A 75 -12.78 -0.10 -4.06
C PHE A 75 -14.17 0.55 -4.12
N GLU A 76 -15.23 -0.18 -3.74
CA GLU A 76 -16.60 0.37 -3.62
C GLU A 76 -16.68 1.55 -2.64
N ARG A 77 -15.80 1.58 -1.63
CA ARG A 77 -15.73 2.65 -0.63
C ARG A 77 -14.86 3.84 -1.05
N GLY A 78 -14.39 3.88 -2.31
CA GLY A 78 -13.58 4.98 -2.84
C GLY A 78 -12.12 4.92 -2.38
N VAL A 79 -11.58 3.71 -2.22
CA VAL A 79 -10.13 3.50 -2.04
C VAL A 79 -9.49 3.44 -3.42
N ASP A 80 -8.43 4.21 -3.63
CA ASP A 80 -7.75 4.31 -4.93
C ASP A 80 -6.80 3.14 -5.17
N GLY A 81 -6.30 2.53 -4.10
CA GLY A 81 -5.38 1.40 -4.18
C GLY A 81 -5.43 0.49 -2.97
N VAL A 82 -5.25 -0.80 -3.21
CA VAL A 82 -5.14 -1.81 -2.16
C VAL A 82 -3.77 -2.46 -2.23
N PHE A 83 -3.09 -2.54 -1.08
CA PHE A 83 -1.84 -3.25 -0.91
C PHE A 83 -2.08 -4.49 -0.05
N ALA A 84 -1.60 -5.65 -0.49
CA ALA A 84 -1.71 -6.89 0.26
C ALA A 84 -0.31 -7.47 0.48
N ALA A 85 0.08 -7.63 1.75
CA ALA A 85 1.40 -8.12 2.12
C ALA A 85 1.28 -9.20 3.21
N GLY A 86 2.07 -10.26 3.04
CA GLY A 86 2.07 -11.48 3.84
C GLY A 86 3.44 -11.91 4.27
#